data_AF-A0A820BV34-F1
#
_entry.id   AF-A0A820BV34-F1
#
_cell.length_a   1.000
_cell.length_b   1.000
_cell.length_c   1.000
_cell.angle_alpha   90.00
_cell.angle_beta   90.00
_cell.angle_gamma   90.00
#
_symmetry.space_group_name_H-M   'P 1'
#
loop_
_entity.id
_entity.type
_entity.pdbx_description
1 polymer ?
#
loop_
_entity_poly.entity_id
_entity_poly.type
_entity_poly.pdbx_seq_one_letter_code
_entity_poly.pdbx_strand_id
1 'polypeptide(L)'
;MTDCIEYRSPAEPLQPYTTFKLQVKCLDFKFEPEIEPIFITLALYDFKERKKISENFHYDLNSDALKQMIHIRPAVDGSTLSLSAIFPISFPSPDIYLIIRVEKVLQQGDLSDCAEPYMKQDIK
;
A
#
# COMPACT_ATOMS: atom_id res chain seq x y z
N MET A 1 51.75 -25.40 -25.93
CA MET A 1 50.33 -25.02 -25.81
C MET A 1 50.28 -23.96 -24.72
N THR A 2 50.19 -22.70 -25.11
CA THR A 2 50.22 -21.56 -24.19
C THR A 2 48.77 -21.27 -23.82
N ASP A 3 48.42 -21.45 -22.55
CA ASP A 3 47.09 -21.11 -22.03
C ASP A 3 46.81 -19.61 -22.24
N CYS A 4 45.76 -19.31 -23.01
CA CYS A 4 45.29 -17.94 -23.20
C CYS A 4 44.52 -17.52 -21.95
N ILE A 5 45.15 -16.69 -21.11
CA ILE A 5 44.50 -16.10 -19.94
C ILE A 5 43.51 -15.02 -20.42
N GLU A 6 42.21 -15.29 -20.27
CA GLU A 6 41.15 -14.31 -20.53
C GLU A 6 41.14 -13.27 -19.41
N TYR A 7 41.62 -12.06 -19.69
CA TYR A 7 41.52 -10.94 -18.77
C TYR A 7 40.10 -10.37 -18.82
N ARG A 8 39.31 -10.59 -17.77
CA ARG A 8 38.08 -9.84 -17.56
C ARG A 8 38.41 -8.49 -16.91
N SER A 9 37.88 -7.42 -17.47
CA SER A 9 37.95 -6.11 -16.82
C SER A 9 37.28 -6.17 -15.44
N PRO A 10 37.76 -5.40 -14.45
CA PRO A 10 37.08 -5.28 -13.16
C PRO A 10 35.62 -4.89 -13.37
N ALA A 11 34.72 -5.46 -12.56
CA ALA A 11 33.33 -5.04 -12.56
C ALA A 11 33.27 -3.53 -12.26
N GLU A 12 32.51 -2.79 -13.06
CA GLU A 12 32.30 -1.38 -12.83
C GLU A 12 31.62 -1.19 -11.46
N PRO A 13 32.13 -0.33 -10.57
CA PRO A 13 31.54 -0.13 -9.27
C PRO A 13 30.11 0.41 -9.43
N LEU A 14 29.16 -0.16 -8.70
CA LEU A 14 27.78 0.31 -8.68
C LEU A 14 27.78 1.77 -8.23
N GLN A 15 27.52 2.69 -9.16
CA GLN A 15 27.37 4.09 -8.80
C GLN A 15 26.04 4.25 -8.04
N PRO A 16 26.02 4.88 -6.86
CA PRO A 16 24.78 5.15 -6.16
C PRO A 16 23.95 6.13 -7.00
N TYR A 17 22.86 5.64 -7.60
CA TYR A 17 21.91 6.50 -8.28
C TYR A 17 21.34 7.49 -7.26
N THR A 18 21.32 8.78 -7.60
CA THR A 18 20.63 9.78 -6.78
C THR A 18 19.14 9.42 -6.77
N THR A 19 18.66 8.96 -5.62
CA THR A 19 17.27 8.54 -5.43
C THR A 19 16.46 9.72 -4.91
N PHE A 20 15.40 10.07 -5.62
CA PHE A 20 14.37 10.96 -5.09
C PHE A 20 13.58 10.20 -4.03
N LYS A 21 13.16 10.88 -2.96
CA LYS A 21 12.34 10.27 -1.91
C LYS A 21 11.00 10.98 -1.86
N LEU A 22 9.94 10.25 -2.16
CA LEU A 22 8.57 10.72 -1.94
C LEU A 22 8.14 10.30 -0.54
N GLN A 23 8.00 11.27 0.36
CA GLN A 23 7.40 11.03 1.67
C GLN A 23 5.90 11.29 1.59
N VAL A 24 5.11 10.28 1.94
CA VAL A 24 3.66 10.34 2.03
C VAL A 24 3.27 10.30 3.51
N LYS A 25 2.37 11.19 3.92
CA LYS A 25 1.78 11.18 5.27
C LYS A 25 0.27 11.17 5.16
N CYS A 26 -0.36 10.17 5.78
CA CYS A 26 -1.79 10.16 5.99
C CYS A 26 -2.12 11.09 7.16
N LEU A 27 -2.89 12.16 6.90
CA LEU A 27 -3.30 13.12 7.94
C LEU A 27 -4.63 12.73 8.56
N ASP A 28 -5.62 12.45 7.72
CA ASP A 28 -6.91 11.91 8.12
C ASP A 28 -7.45 11.04 6.99
N PHE A 29 -8.09 9.94 7.36
CA PHE A 29 -8.71 9.02 6.41
C PHE A 29 -9.80 8.23 7.13
N LYS A 30 -11.04 8.70 6.97
CA LYS A 30 -12.23 8.17 7.64
C LYS A 30 -13.31 7.89 6.61
N PHE A 31 -14.07 6.83 6.87
CA PHE A 31 -15.31 6.55 6.14
C PHE A 31 -16.48 6.72 7.09
N GLU A 32 -17.53 7.36 6.61
CA GLU A 32 -18.81 7.42 7.30
C GLU A 32 -19.86 6.67 6.48
N PRO A 33 -20.52 5.64 7.02
CA PRO A 33 -20.32 5.05 8.37
C PRO A 33 -19.09 4.12 8.47
N GLU A 34 -18.49 4.05 9.67
CA GLU A 34 -17.35 3.17 10.01
C GLU A 34 -17.86 1.80 10.51
N ILE A 35 -18.37 0.99 9.60
CA ILE A 35 -19.08 -0.27 9.93
C ILE A 35 -18.43 -1.53 9.35
N GLU A 36 -17.42 -1.38 8.50
CA GLU A 36 -16.68 -2.48 7.89
C GLU A 36 -15.18 -2.25 8.00
N PRO A 37 -14.38 -3.30 8.27
CA PRO A 37 -12.94 -3.21 8.23
C PRO A 37 -12.44 -2.79 6.85
N ILE A 38 -11.44 -1.90 6.85
CA ILE A 38 -10.79 -1.37 5.66
C ILE A 38 -9.35 -1.85 5.58
N PHE A 39 -8.89 -2.15 4.37
CA PHE A 39 -7.52 -2.52 4.08
C PHE A 39 -6.98 -1.56 3.04
N ILE A 40 -6.01 -0.75 3.44
CA ILE A 40 -5.43 0.29 2.58
C ILE A 40 -4.06 -0.16 2.14
N THR A 41 -3.81 -0.08 0.84
CA THR A 41 -2.51 -0.38 0.24
C THR A 41 -2.06 0.78 -0.64
N LEU A 42 -0.81 1.20 -0.48
CA LEU A 42 -0.18 2.26 -1.25
C LEU A 42 0.95 1.65 -2.08
N ALA A 43 1.04 2.05 -3.34
CA ALA A 43 2.19 1.72 -4.18
C ALA A 43 2.35 2.74 -5.32
N LEU A 44 3.58 2.89 -5.79
CA LEU A 44 3.90 3.67 -6.97
C LEU A 44 3.71 2.83 -8.23
N TYR A 45 3.09 3.43 -9.23
CA TYR A 45 2.92 2.88 -10.56
C TYR A 45 3.47 3.84 -11.60
N ASP A 46 4.19 3.28 -12.57
CA ASP A 46 4.53 3.99 -13.79
C ASP A 46 3.43 3.68 -14.83
N PHE A 47 2.68 4.71 -15.22
CA PHE A 47 1.55 4.59 -16.15
C PHE A 47 2.02 4.47 -17.61
N LYS A 48 3.17 5.04 -17.93
CA LYS A 48 3.78 4.91 -19.26
C LYS A 48 4.22 3.47 -19.50
N GLU A 49 4.85 2.85 -18.50
CA GLU A 49 5.28 1.45 -18.55
C GLU A 49 4.20 0.45 -18.07
N ARG A 50 3.08 0.96 -17.55
CA ARG A 50 1.94 0.19 -17.03
C ARG A 50 2.33 -0.85 -15.98
N LYS A 51 3.23 -0.50 -15.07
CA LYS A 51 3.77 -1.44 -14.07
C LYS A 51 3.86 -0.83 -12.68
N LYS A 52 3.75 -1.68 -11.66
CA LYS A 52 4.06 -1.29 -10.27
C LYS A 52 5.57 -1.19 -10.11
N ILE A 53 6.04 -0.08 -9.54
CA ILE A 53 7.48 0.22 -9.39
C ILE A 53 7.94 0.29 -7.93
N SER A 54 7.05 0.10 -6.96
CA SER A 54 7.41 0.00 -5.53
C SER A 54 6.85 -1.25 -4.86
N GLU A 55 7.34 -1.53 -3.65
CA GLU A 55 6.66 -2.40 -2.70
C GLU A 55 5.29 -1.83 -2.31
N ASN A 56 4.47 -2.69 -1.69
CA ASN A 56 3.20 -2.28 -1.11
C ASN A 56 3.46 -1.75 0.29
N PHE A 57 2.89 -0.59 0.60
CA PHE A 57 2.82 -0.08 1.96
C PHE A 57 1.38 -0.20 2.45
N HIS A 58 1.16 -0.84 3.59
CA HIS A 58 -0.17 -1.04 4.14
C HIS A 58 -0.46 -0.04 5.25
N TYR A 59 -1.67 0.53 5.28
CA TYR A 59 -2.15 1.27 6.45
C TYR A 59 -3.27 0.48 7.12
N ASP A 60 -3.12 0.24 8.42
CA ASP A 60 -4.20 -0.24 9.27
C ASP A 60 -4.76 0.93 10.09
N LEU A 61 -5.88 1.47 9.59
CA LEU A 61 -6.62 2.55 10.25
C LEU A 61 -7.89 2.03 10.94
N ASN A 62 -8.02 0.71 11.10
CA ASN A 62 -9.19 0.13 11.74
C ASN A 62 -9.18 0.43 13.24
N SER A 63 -10.32 0.91 13.76
CA SER A 63 -10.58 0.96 15.20
C SER A 63 -10.52 -0.43 15.83
N ASP A 64 -10.33 -0.50 17.15
CA ASP A 64 -10.29 -1.78 17.87
C ASP A 64 -11.58 -2.61 17.69
N ALA A 65 -12.72 -1.94 17.52
CA ALA A 65 -13.99 -2.60 17.23
C ALA A 65 -13.97 -3.30 15.85
N LEU A 66 -13.58 -2.59 14.80
CA LEU A 66 -13.44 -3.18 13.46
C LEU A 66 -12.39 -4.30 13.43
N LYS A 67 -11.29 -4.14 14.19
CA LYS A 67 -10.24 -5.17 14.33
C LYS A 67 -10.73 -6.47 14.96
N GLN A 68 -11.80 -6.45 15.74
CA GLN A 68 -12.41 -7.66 16.30
C GLN A 68 -13.22 -8.44 15.26
N MET A 69 -13.65 -7.79 14.18
CA MET A 69 -14.41 -8.44 13.09
C MET A 69 -13.49 -9.26 12.16
N ILE A 70 -12.18 -9.04 12.24
CA ILE A 70 -11.17 -9.73 11.42
C ILE A 70 -10.74 -11.02 12.13
N HIS A 71 -11.26 -12.16 11.68
CA HIS A 71 -11.02 -13.47 12.29
C HIS A 71 -9.59 -13.98 12.09
N ILE A 72 -8.97 -13.66 10.95
CA ILE A 72 -7.58 -14.01 10.63
C ILE A 72 -6.79 -12.72 10.56
N ARG A 73 -6.09 -12.39 11.64
CA ARG A 73 -5.19 -11.24 11.67
C ARG A 73 -3.79 -11.70 11.25
N PRO A 74 -3.29 -11.31 10.07
CA PRO A 74 -1.86 -11.43 9.81
C PRO A 74 -1.10 -10.65 10.89
N ALA A 75 0.11 -11.09 11.22
CA ALA A 75 0.94 -10.38 12.18
C ALA A 75 1.09 -8.92 11.70
N VAL A 76 0.57 -7.97 12.47
CA VAL A 76 0.65 -6.55 12.14
C VAL A 76 2.06 -6.09 12.46
N ASP A 77 2.81 -5.73 11.43
CA ASP A 77 4.11 -5.10 11.60
C ASP A 77 3.94 -3.63 12.07
N GLY A 78 4.96 -3.10 12.75
CA GLY A 78 4.91 -1.72 13.27
C GLY A 78 4.83 -0.66 12.16
N SER A 79 5.29 -0.95 10.94
CA SER A 79 5.17 -0.04 9.80
C SER A 79 3.72 0.10 9.34
N THR A 80 2.90 -0.93 9.45
CA THR A 80 1.48 -0.91 9.05
C THR A 80 0.65 0.03 9.93
N LEU A 81 1.10 0.28 11.17
CA LEU A 81 0.50 1.27 12.08
C LEU A 81 1.08 2.69 11.91
N SER A 82 2.16 2.85 11.15
CA SER A 82 2.72 4.17 10.84
C SER A 82 1.72 4.94 9.97
N LEU A 83 1.64 6.26 10.12
CA LEU A 83 0.91 7.14 9.21
C LEU A 83 1.80 7.73 8.11
N SER A 84 3.07 7.35 8.08
CA SER A 84 4.07 7.88 7.14
C SER A 84 4.73 6.74 6.38
N ALA A 85 4.87 6.93 5.07
CA ALA A 85 5.56 6.04 4.16
C ALA A 85 6.58 6.83 3.33
N ILE A 86 7.70 6.19 2.97
CA ILE A 86 8.72 6.80 2.11
C ILE A 86 8.94 5.87 0.91
N PHE A 87 8.76 6.41 -0.29
CA PHE A 87 8.99 5.69 -1.54
C PHE A 87 10.25 6.23 -2.23
N PRO A 88 11.31 5.42 -2.36
CA PRO A 88 12.46 5.78 -3.18
C PRO A 88 12.10 5.69 -4.67
N ILE A 89 12.52 6.69 -5.45
CA ILE A 89 12.32 6.79 -6.90
C ILE A 89 13.69 6.97 -7.55
N SER A 90 14.15 5.91 -8.23
CA SER A 90 15.43 5.92 -8.93
C SER A 90 15.39 6.71 -10.23
N PHE A 91 14.23 6.71 -10.92
CA PHE A 91 14.04 7.37 -12.21
C PHE A 91 12.77 8.22 -12.16
N PRO A 92 12.87 9.51 -11.78
CA PRO A 92 11.69 10.37 -11.70
C PRO A 92 11.07 10.55 -13.08
N SER A 93 9.75 10.49 -13.15
CA SER A 93 8.96 10.64 -14.37
C SER A 93 7.61 11.29 -14.02
N PRO A 94 7.06 12.16 -14.90
CA PRO A 94 5.72 12.72 -14.71
C PRO A 94 4.61 11.66 -14.80
N ASP A 95 4.93 10.46 -15.30
CA ASP A 95 4.00 9.35 -15.45
C ASP A 95 3.96 8.43 -14.21
N ILE A 96 4.62 8.82 -13.12
CA ILE A 96 4.60 8.09 -11.84
C ILE A 96 3.47 8.60 -10.96
N TYR A 97 2.58 7.69 -10.56
CA TYR A 97 1.44 7.97 -9.72
C TYR A 97 1.49 7.14 -8.44
N LEU A 98 1.11 7.76 -7.33
CA LEU A 98 0.79 7.04 -6.10
C LEU A 98 -0.63 6.49 -6.23
N ILE A 99 -0.75 5.17 -6.15
CA ILE A 99 -2.02 4.47 -6.15
C ILE A 99 -2.37 4.08 -4.72
N ILE A 100 -3.55 4.50 -4.29
CA ILE A 100 -4.16 4.10 -3.01
C ILE A 100 -5.29 3.13 -3.35
N ARG A 101 -5.12 1.88 -2.95
CA ARG A 101 -6.16 0.86 -3.04
C ARG A 101 -6.83 0.73 -1.68
N VAL A 102 -8.15 0.86 -1.66
CA VAL A 102 -8.98 0.63 -0.47
C VAL A 102 -9.85 -0.59 -0.73
N GLU A 103 -9.74 -1.59 0.13
CA GLU A 103 -10.58 -2.78 0.10
C GLU A 103 -11.44 -2.82 1.37
N LYS A 104 -12.71 -3.18 1.21
CA LYS A 104 -13.64 -3.40 2.31
C LYS A 104 -14.02 -4.87 2.37
N VAL A 105 -14.15 -5.41 3.57
CA VAL A 105 -14.69 -6.75 3.78
C VAL A 105 -16.17 -6.60 4.12
N LEU A 106 -17.02 -7.05 3.21
CA LEU A 106 -18.45 -7.15 3.48
C LEU A 106 -18.67 -8.19 4.58
N GLN A 107 -19.62 -7.89 5.47
CA GLN A 107 -20.02 -8.82 6.52
C GLN A 107 -20.57 -10.11 5.90
N GLN A 108 -20.39 -11.24 6.59
CA GLN A 108 -20.98 -12.51 6.16
C GLN A 108 -22.49 -12.48 6.44
N GLY A 109 -23.32 -12.73 5.43
CA GLY A 109 -24.77 -12.71 5.55
C GLY A 109 -25.46 -12.51 4.21
N ASP A 110 -26.78 -12.37 4.23
CA ASP A 110 -27.54 -11.99 3.04
C ASP A 110 -27.38 -10.48 2.77
N LEU A 111 -27.57 -10.07 1.51
CA LEU A 111 -27.40 -8.68 1.08
C LEU A 111 -28.22 -7.69 1.92
N SER A 112 -29.40 -8.11 2.38
CA SER A 112 -30.29 -7.32 3.24
C SER A 112 -29.64 -6.99 4.59
N ASP A 113 -28.97 -7.96 5.22
CA ASP A 113 -28.29 -7.78 6.51
C ASP A 113 -27.09 -6.85 6.36
N CYS A 114 -26.36 -6.98 5.24
CA CYS A 114 -25.26 -6.08 4.90
C CYS A 114 -25.72 -4.65 4.61
N ALA A 115 -26.97 -4.45 4.15
CA ALA A 115 -27.50 -3.14 3.79
C ALA A 115 -28.11 -2.38 4.96
N GLU A 116 -28.67 -3.08 5.97
CA GLU A 116 -29.25 -2.49 7.18
C GLU A 116 -28.37 -1.39 7.84
N PRO A 117 -27.07 -1.60 8.11
CA PRO A 117 -26.25 -0.60 8.80
C PRO A 117 -25.99 0.66 7.95
N TYR A 118 -26.33 0.65 6.66
CA TYR A 118 -26.27 1.80 5.76
C TYR A 118 -27.61 2.51 5.60
N MET A 119 -28.72 1.90 6.02
CA MET A 119 -30.03 2.53 5.97
C MET A 119 -30.13 3.55 7.10
N LYS A 120 -30.27 4.83 6.74
CA LYS A 120 -30.54 5.88 7.73
C LYS A 120 -31.83 5.51 8.46
N GLN A 121 -31.76 5.36 9.78
CA GLN A 121 -32.98 5.41 10.59
C GLN A 121 -33.53 6.82 10.45
N ASP A 122 -34.60 6.99 9.66
CA ASP A 122 -35.37 8.22 9.64
C ASP A 122 -35.74 8.54 11.09
N ILE A 123 -35.17 9.64 11.59
CA ILE A 123 -35.34 10.11 12.97
C ILE A 123 -36.83 10.33 13.19
N LYS A 124 -37.42 9.57 14.11
CA LYS A 124 -38.78 9.80 14.60
C LYS A 124 -38.78 10.86 15.71
#